data_AF-A0AAN8FQJ4-F1
#
_entry.id   AF-A0AAN8FQJ4-F1
#
_cell.length_a   1.000
_cell.length_b   1.000
_cell.length_c   1.000
_cell.angle_alpha   90.00
_cell.angle_beta   90.00
_cell.angle_gamma   90.00
#
_symmetry.space_group_name_H-M   'P 1'
#
loop_
_entity.id
_entity.type
_entity.pdbx_description
1 polymer ?
#
loop_
_entity_poly.entity_id
_entity_poly.type
_entity_poly.pdbx_seq_one_letter_code
_entity_poly.pdbx_strand_id
1 'polypeptide(L)'
;MKMIAEKWYDFQESPNHQIVIEDGVRFLREAAKKGAVIVNIITMKDRTGEADRVNFLFSRHFPSCYLMADGTIDRMLFCSVKEKNSYLNNRDELYNRYIAVDAALGFQLTLRKKFIPNDLL
;
A
#
# COMPACT_ATOMS: atom_id res chain seq x y z
N MET A 1 1.32 2.96 -23.42
CA MET A 1 0.59 3.86 -22.49
C MET A 1 1.64 4.41 -21.53
N LYS A 2 1.98 5.72 -21.58
CA LYS A 2 3.06 6.27 -20.72
C LYS A 2 2.66 6.14 -19.26
N MET A 3 3.57 5.68 -18.41
CA MET A 3 3.28 5.48 -17.00
C MET A 3 3.11 6.84 -16.31
N ILE A 4 2.30 6.89 -15.24
CA ILE A 4 2.04 8.14 -14.49
C ILE A 4 3.35 8.83 -14.09
N ALA A 5 4.38 8.06 -13.73
CA ALA A 5 5.72 8.54 -13.41
C ALA A 5 6.35 9.37 -14.55
N GLU A 6 6.35 8.87 -15.77
CA GLU A 6 6.95 9.55 -16.93
C GLU A 6 6.17 10.80 -17.32
N LYS A 7 4.84 10.76 -17.19
CA LYS A 7 3.96 11.83 -17.68
C LYS A 7 3.83 13.01 -16.71
N TRP A 8 3.84 12.74 -15.40
CA TRP A 8 3.53 13.75 -14.39
C TRP A 8 4.75 14.16 -13.54
N TYR A 9 5.79 13.32 -13.53
CA TYR A 9 6.98 13.54 -12.72
C TYR A 9 8.27 13.58 -13.57
N ASP A 10 8.11 13.62 -14.90
CA ASP A 10 9.20 13.66 -15.89
C ASP A 10 10.26 12.56 -15.69
N PHE A 11 9.80 11.41 -15.17
CA PHE A 11 10.66 10.28 -14.85
C PHE A 11 11.32 9.70 -16.11
N GLN A 12 12.64 9.54 -16.07
CA GLN A 12 13.42 8.83 -17.07
C GLN A 12 14.04 7.57 -16.47
N GLU A 13 13.66 6.41 -16.99
CA GLU A 13 14.17 5.12 -16.54
C GLU A 13 15.70 5.07 -16.73
N SER A 14 16.45 4.78 -15.66
CA SER A 14 17.89 4.47 -15.79
C SER A 14 18.30 3.36 -14.82
N PRO A 15 19.37 2.60 -15.11
CA PRO A 15 19.86 1.53 -14.23
C PRO A 15 20.26 2.01 -12.83
N ASN A 16 20.48 3.31 -12.65
CA ASN A 16 20.92 3.92 -11.41
C ASN A 16 19.82 4.74 -10.71
N HIS A 17 18.60 4.80 -11.28
CA HIS A 17 17.50 5.53 -10.68
C HIS A 17 16.87 4.72 -9.55
N GLN A 18 17.11 5.16 -8.31
CA GLN A 18 16.23 4.85 -7.19
C GLN A 18 15.11 5.88 -7.16
N ILE A 19 13.86 5.44 -7.18
CA ILE A 19 12.75 6.30 -6.77
C ILE A 19 12.94 6.52 -5.27
N VAL A 20 13.40 7.70 -4.87
CA VAL A 20 13.50 8.08 -3.46
C VAL A 20 12.10 8.43 -2.97
N ILE A 21 11.35 7.40 -2.58
CA ILE A 21 10.00 7.54 -1.99
C ILE A 21 10.09 8.25 -0.62
N GLU A 22 11.28 8.36 -0.01
CA GLU A 22 11.49 8.85 1.35
C GLU A 22 10.89 10.24 1.63
N ASP A 23 11.12 11.22 0.74
CA ASP A 23 10.52 12.55 0.88
C ASP A 23 8.99 12.49 0.76
N GLY A 24 8.47 11.64 -0.12
CA GLY A 24 7.04 11.37 -0.26
C GLY A 24 6.44 10.70 0.98
N VAL A 25 7.13 9.71 1.57
CA VAL A 25 6.68 9.06 2.82
C VAL A 25 6.68 10.05 3.97
N ARG A 26 7.72 10.89 4.07
CA ARG A 26 7.77 11.95 5.09
C ARG A 26 6.61 12.94 4.94
N PHE A 27 6.30 13.35 3.72
CA PHE A 27 5.12 14.18 3.44
C PHE A 27 3.81 13.48 3.85
N LEU A 28 3.63 12.22 3.44
CA LEU A 28 2.45 11.42 3.76
C LEU A 28 2.27 11.25 5.28
N ARG A 29 3.36 11.09 6.02
CA ARG A 29 3.36 11.02 7.49
C ARG A 29 2.81 12.31 8.10
N GLU A 30 3.27 13.46 7.65
CA GLU A 30 2.80 14.74 8.16
C GLU A 30 1.31 14.97 7.83
N ALA A 31 0.88 14.61 6.61
CA ALA A 31 -0.52 14.65 6.22
C ALA A 31 -1.39 13.69 7.04
N ALA A 32 -0.85 12.54 7.44
CA ALA A 32 -1.54 11.50 8.20
C ALA A 32 -1.69 11.82 9.70
N LYS A 33 -1.24 12.97 10.20
CA LYS A 33 -1.41 13.37 11.62
C LYS A 33 -2.85 13.29 12.13
N LYS A 34 -3.84 13.44 11.25
CA LYS A 34 -5.27 13.36 11.56
C LYS A 34 -5.95 12.09 11.03
N GLY A 35 -5.19 11.11 10.53
CA GLY A 35 -5.75 9.98 9.81
C GLY A 35 -4.81 8.79 9.66
N ALA A 36 -4.92 8.10 8.54
CA ALA A 36 -4.11 6.94 8.19
C ALA A 36 -3.76 6.97 6.70
N VAL A 37 -2.64 6.34 6.35
CA VAL A 37 -2.22 6.11 4.97
C VAL A 37 -2.53 4.66 4.60
N ILE A 38 -3.19 4.47 3.47
CA ILE A 38 -3.45 3.17 2.87
C ILE A 38 -2.78 3.17 1.51
N VAL A 39 -1.88 2.22 1.29
CA VAL A 39 -1.14 2.05 0.04
C VAL A 39 -1.45 0.67 -0.51
N ASN A 40 -1.96 0.61 -1.73
CA ASN A 40 -2.01 -0.66 -2.46
C ASN A 40 -0.69 -0.86 -3.21
N ILE A 41 0.01 -1.96 -2.93
CA ILE A 41 1.27 -2.34 -3.57
C ILE A 41 0.96 -3.52 -4.50
N ILE A 42 1.09 -3.28 -5.80
CA ILE A 42 0.92 -4.32 -6.83
C ILE A 42 2.31 -4.88 -7.14
N THR A 43 2.46 -6.19 -7.01
CA THR A 43 3.73 -6.89 -7.28
C THR A 43 3.61 -7.87 -8.44
N MET A 44 4.73 -8.35 -8.98
CA MET A 44 4.73 -9.53 -9.84
C MET A 44 4.62 -10.79 -8.96
N LYS A 45 4.00 -11.86 -9.47
CA LYS A 45 3.73 -13.10 -8.71
C LYS A 45 5.01 -13.73 -8.10
N ASP A 46 6.14 -13.58 -8.78
CA ASP A 46 7.48 -14.05 -8.39
C ASP A 46 8.29 -13.03 -7.58
N ARG A 47 7.82 -11.78 -7.46
CA ARG A 47 8.51 -10.68 -6.75
C ARG A 47 7.68 -10.06 -5.64
N THR A 48 6.83 -10.84 -5.00
CA THR A 48 5.97 -10.36 -3.90
C THR A 48 6.75 -9.80 -2.71
N GLY A 49 8.01 -10.20 -2.52
CA GLY A 49 8.92 -9.66 -1.51
C GLY A 49 9.33 -8.19 -1.72
N GLU A 50 9.10 -7.59 -2.89
CA GLU A 50 9.33 -6.15 -3.07
C GLU A 50 8.37 -5.30 -2.22
N ALA A 51 7.20 -5.85 -1.85
CA ALA A 51 6.29 -5.18 -0.92
C ALA A 51 6.88 -5.05 0.49
N ASP A 52 7.76 -5.98 0.91
CA ASP A 52 8.45 -5.90 2.19
C ASP A 52 9.43 -4.73 2.24
N ARG A 53 10.06 -4.40 1.10
CA ARG A 53 10.93 -3.21 1.00
C ARG A 53 10.13 -1.92 1.16
N VAL A 54 8.95 -1.83 0.55
CA VAL A 54 8.06 -0.68 0.72
C VAL A 54 7.59 -0.58 2.18
N ASN A 55 7.18 -1.71 2.78
CA ASN A 55 6.80 -1.75 4.20
C ASN A 55 7.94 -1.30 5.13
N PHE A 56 9.18 -1.75 4.87
CA PHE A 56 10.35 -1.32 5.63
C PHE A 56 10.53 0.20 5.58
N LEU A 57 10.47 0.79 4.38
CA LEU A 57 10.61 2.24 4.21
C LEU A 57 9.54 3.01 4.98
N PHE A 58 8.27 2.61 4.87
CA PHE A 58 7.19 3.27 5.61
C PHE A 58 7.32 3.09 7.12
N SER A 59 7.72 1.90 7.59
CA SER A 59 7.89 1.61 9.01
C SER A 59 8.98 2.45 9.69
N ARG A 60 9.91 3.04 8.92
CA ARG A 60 10.89 4.02 9.46
C ARG A 60 10.25 5.37 9.80
N HIS A 61 9.12 5.70 9.20
CA HIS A 61 8.45 7.00 9.37
C HIS A 61 7.18 6.91 10.21
N PHE A 62 6.54 5.75 10.26
CA PHE A 62 5.29 5.56 10.99
C PHE A 62 5.49 4.62 12.20
N PRO A 63 4.97 4.97 13.39
CA PRO A 63 5.06 4.13 14.58
C PRO A 63 4.23 2.84 14.48
N SER A 64 3.29 2.76 13.53
CA SER A 64 2.55 1.54 13.26
C SER A 64 2.29 1.37 11.77
N CYS A 65 2.80 0.28 11.21
CA CYS A 65 2.50 -0.19 9.86
C CYS A 65 2.14 -1.68 9.90
N TYR A 66 1.27 -2.12 9.01
CA TYR A 66 1.09 -3.54 8.73
C TYR A 66 0.84 -3.77 7.24
N LEU A 67 1.45 -4.84 6.72
CA LEU A 67 1.32 -5.29 5.34
C LEU A 67 0.42 -6.53 5.31
N MET A 68 -0.61 -6.51 4.48
CA MET A 68 -1.57 -7.60 4.31
C MET A 68 -1.54 -8.11 2.87
N ALA A 69 -1.56 -9.43 2.69
CA ALA A 69 -1.82 -10.01 1.38
C ALA A 69 -3.30 -9.85 1.01
N ASP A 70 -3.57 -9.32 -0.17
CA ASP A 70 -4.90 -9.24 -0.75
C ASP A 70 -4.88 -9.89 -2.13
N GLY A 71 -5.48 -11.07 -2.28
CA GLY A 71 -5.33 -11.86 -3.51
C GLY A 71 -3.91 -12.40 -3.75
N THR A 72 -3.57 -12.66 -5.01
CA THR A 72 -2.30 -13.32 -5.37
C THR A 72 -1.13 -12.35 -5.43
N ILE A 73 -1.33 -11.16 -5.99
CA ILE A 73 -0.28 -10.19 -6.30
C ILE A 73 -0.39 -8.86 -5.55
N ASP A 74 -1.56 -8.53 -5.01
CA ASP A 74 -1.74 -7.28 -4.29
C ASP A 74 -1.30 -7.42 -2.83
N ARG A 75 -0.70 -6.35 -2.31
CA ARG A 75 -0.23 -6.22 -0.94
C ARG A 75 -0.70 -4.87 -0.42
N MET A 76 -1.61 -4.89 0.54
CA MET A 76 -2.17 -3.68 1.13
C MET A 76 -1.33 -3.28 2.34
N LEU A 77 -0.70 -2.11 2.29
CA LEU A 77 0.06 -1.52 3.38
C LEU A 77 -0.77 -0.44 4.06
N PHE A 78 -0.88 -0.53 5.38
CA PHE A 78 -1.60 0.43 6.20
C PHE A 78 -0.63 1.00 7.22
N CYS A 79 -0.54 2.33 7.28
CA CYS A 79 0.34 3.02 8.20
C CYS A 79 -0.38 4.14 8.94
N SER A 80 -0.04 4.33 10.20
CA SER A 80 -0.64 5.35 11.06
C SER A 80 0.37 5.94 12.02
N VAL A 81 0.16 7.20 12.39
CA VAL A 81 0.86 7.88 13.47
C VAL A 81 0.40 7.42 14.86
N LYS A 82 -0.71 6.68 14.95
CA LYS A 82 -1.19 6.09 16.20
C LYS A 82 -0.34 4.87 16.55
N GLU A 83 0.26 4.89 17.73
CA GLU A 83 1.00 3.75 18.25
C GLU A 83 0.10 2.52 18.43
N LYS A 84 0.71 1.33 18.32
CA LYS A 84 0.06 0.03 18.51
C LYS A 84 -1.16 -0.21 17.60
N ASN A 85 -1.36 0.59 16.55
CA ASN A 85 -2.46 0.47 15.60
C ASN A 85 -2.17 -0.58 14.50
N SER A 86 -1.67 -1.74 14.91
CA SER A 86 -1.31 -2.85 14.03
C SER A 86 -2.42 -3.89 13.95
N TYR A 87 -2.41 -4.70 12.89
CA TYR A 87 -3.35 -5.81 12.72
C TYR A 87 -3.35 -6.79 13.89
N LEU A 88 -2.20 -7.04 14.52
CA LEU A 88 -2.08 -7.96 15.66
C LEU A 88 -2.87 -7.47 16.89
N ASN A 89 -3.04 -6.16 17.04
CA ASN A 89 -3.72 -5.57 18.19
C ASN A 89 -5.17 -5.17 17.87
N ASN A 90 -5.44 -4.72 16.64
CA ASN A 90 -6.70 -4.05 16.26
C ASN A 90 -7.33 -4.62 14.98
N ARG A 91 -7.19 -5.94 14.75
CA ARG A 91 -7.63 -6.64 13.54
C ARG A 91 -9.02 -6.21 13.04
N ASP A 92 -10.03 -6.31 13.90
CA ASP A 92 -11.43 -6.11 13.50
C ASP A 92 -11.73 -4.64 13.19
N GLU A 93 -11.19 -3.72 13.99
CA GLU A 93 -11.33 -2.28 13.75
C GLU A 93 -10.68 -1.88 12.42
N LEU A 94 -9.49 -2.42 12.13
CA LEU A 94 -8.77 -2.16 10.89
C LEU A 94 -9.49 -2.74 9.67
N TYR A 95 -10.03 -3.95 9.79
CA TYR A 95 -10.83 -4.57 8.73
C TYR A 95 -12.12 -3.78 8.46
N ASN A 96 -12.80 -3.28 9.49
CA ASN A 96 -13.98 -2.45 9.33
C ASN A 96 -13.68 -1.11 8.65
N ARG A 97 -12.53 -0.48 8.98
CA ARG A 97 -12.07 0.72 8.29
C ARG A 97 -11.76 0.45 6.82
N TYR A 98 -11.14 -0.69 6.54
CA TYR A 98 -10.88 -1.12 5.16
C TYR A 98 -12.18 -1.25 4.35
N ILE A 99 -13.20 -1.92 4.91
CA ILE A 99 -14.54 -2.01 4.28
C ILE A 99 -15.15 -0.62 4.07
N ALA A 100 -15.08 0.25 5.08
CA ALA A 100 -15.65 1.59 5.01
C ALA A 100 -14.98 2.45 3.92
N VAL A 101 -13.66 2.39 3.79
CA VAL A 101 -12.90 3.08 2.75
C VAL A 101 -13.26 2.55 1.37
N ASP A 102 -13.35 1.23 1.21
CA ASP A 102 -13.74 0.61 -0.06
C ASP A 102 -15.16 1.02 -0.49
N ALA A 103 -16.10 1.04 0.45
CA ALA A 103 -17.47 1.47 0.20
C ALA A 103 -17.58 2.97 -0.13
N ALA A 104 -16.82 3.82 0.55
CA ALA A 104 -16.86 5.27 0.34
C ALA A 104 -16.19 5.70 -0.98
N LEU A 105 -15.12 5.01 -1.38
CA LEU A 105 -14.31 5.40 -2.54
C LEU A 105 -14.59 4.55 -3.79
N GLY A 106 -15.33 3.45 -3.65
CA GLY A 106 -15.72 2.59 -4.76
C GLY A 106 -14.55 1.85 -5.40
N PHE A 107 -13.49 1.55 -4.62
CA PHE A 107 -12.30 0.86 -5.14
C PHE A 107 -12.57 -0.62 -5.49
N GLN A 108 -13.67 -1.19 -5.01
CA GLN A 108 -14.09 -2.58 -5.23
C GLN A 108 -13.08 -3.62 -4.71
N LEU A 109 -12.30 -3.27 -3.69
CA LEU A 109 -11.26 -4.13 -3.10
C LEU A 109 -11.88 -5.37 -2.42
N THR A 110 -13.07 -5.23 -1.82
CA THR A 110 -13.82 -6.35 -1.24
C THR A 110 -14.50 -7.24 -2.29
N LEU A 111 -14.81 -6.69 -3.46
CA LEU A 111 -15.44 -7.41 -4.58
C LEU A 111 -14.42 -8.25 -5.36
N ARG A 112 -13.19 -7.75 -5.54
CA ARG A 112 -12.10 -8.48 -6.22
C ARG A 112 -11.73 -9.80 -5.53
N LYS A 113 -11.94 -9.93 -4.22
CA LYS A 113 -11.76 -11.21 -3.49
C LYS A 113 -12.63 -12.36 -4.02
N LYS A 114 -13.72 -12.07 -4.76
CA LYS A 114 -14.55 -13.10 -5.42
C LYS A 114 -14.11 -13.43 -6.84
N PHE A 115 -13.24 -12.64 -7.44
CA PHE A 115 -12.74 -12.87 -8.79
C PHE A 115 -11.40 -13.62 -8.70
N ILE A 116 -11.47 -14.94 -8.78
CA ILE A 116 -10.31 -15.76 -9.14
C ILE A 116 -10.28 -15.73 -10.67
N PRO A 117 -9.30 -15.09 -11.33
CA PRO A 117 -9.14 -15.27 -12.76
C PRO A 117 -8.84 -16.75 -12.99
N ASN A 118 -9.70 -17.44 -13.74
CA ASN A 118 -9.50 -18.85 -14.12
C ASN A 118 -8.26 -19.05 -15.03
N ASP A 119 -7.50 -17.99 -15.33
CA ASP A 119 -6.43 -17.99 -16.32
C ASP A 119 -5.02 -18.19 -15.71
N LEU A 120 -4.93 -18.73 -14.50
CA LEU A 120 -3.64 -19.10 -13.87
C LEU A 120 -3.66 -20.51 -13.28
N LEU A 121 -4.27 -21.46 -14.00
CA LEU A 121 -4.00 -22.91 -13.87
C LEU A 121 -2.56 -23.23 -14.27
#